data_AF-A0A850JKM1-F1
#
_entry.id   AF-A0A850JKM1-F1
#
_cell.length_a   1.000
_cell.length_b   1.000
_cell.length_c   1.000
_cell.angle_alpha   90.00
_cell.angle_beta   90.00
_cell.angle_gamma   90.00
#
_symmetry.space_group_name_H-M   'P 1'
#
loop_
_entity.id
_entity.type
_entity.pdbx_description
1 polymer ?
#
loop_
_entity_poly.entity_id
_entity_poly.type
_entity_poly.pdbx_seq_one_letter_code
_entity_poly.pdbx_strand_id
1 'polypeptide(L)'
;MPNRVTCWYGKATGSWWALARDSAGRWRLVEAASQADLGRRLTELGAYGDAAPPGFAAPSRPADPPLRPIAARNPSPRHHYH
;
A
#
# COMPACT_ATOMS: atom_id res chain seq x y z
N MET A 1 4.16 10.42 20.87
CA MET A 1 5.01 9.56 20.02
C MET A 1 4.45 9.62 18.60
N PRO A 2 5.25 9.97 17.57
CA PRO A 2 4.75 9.99 16.20
C PRO A 2 4.32 8.58 15.78
N ASN A 3 3.19 8.52 15.07
CA ASN A 3 2.50 7.30 14.71
C ASN A 3 3.39 6.41 13.83
N ARG A 4 3.65 5.15 14.22
CA ARG A 4 4.61 4.24 13.54
C ARG A 4 4.04 3.56 12.29
N VAL A 5 2.79 3.91 11.92
CA VAL A 5 2.04 3.28 10.85
C VAL A 5 1.33 4.36 10.03
N THR A 6 1.41 4.25 8.70
CA THR A 6 0.65 5.06 7.74
C THR A 6 -0.11 4.12 6.84
N CYS A 7 -1.44 4.25 6.76
CA CYS A 7 -2.31 3.37 5.98
C CYS A 7 -3.13 4.15 4.94
N TRP A 8 -3.39 3.52 3.79
CA TRP A 8 -4.17 4.10 2.70
C TRP A 8 -4.91 3.03 1.90
N TYR A 9 -5.98 3.43 1.20
CA TYR A 9 -6.75 2.55 0.30
C TYR A 9 -6.43 2.86 -1.17
N GLY A 10 -5.97 1.85 -1.90
CA GLY A 10 -5.70 1.93 -3.34
C GLY A 10 -6.98 1.72 -4.14
N LYS A 11 -7.67 2.80 -4.53
CA LYS A 11 -8.91 2.70 -5.32
C LYS A 11 -8.73 1.95 -6.64
N ALA A 12 -7.55 2.05 -7.27
CA ALA A 12 -7.24 1.34 -8.51
C ALA A 12 -7.05 -0.17 -8.33
N THR A 13 -6.59 -0.61 -7.16
CA THR A 13 -6.29 -2.03 -6.87
C THR A 13 -7.33 -2.68 -5.96
N GLY A 14 -8.26 -1.91 -5.41
CA GLY A 14 -9.23 -2.40 -4.43
C GLY A 14 -8.61 -2.86 -3.11
N SER A 15 -7.35 -2.50 -2.84
CA SER A 15 -6.58 -3.06 -1.73
C SER A 15 -6.18 -1.98 -0.72
N TRP A 16 -6.13 -2.39 0.54
CA TRP A 16 -5.59 -1.64 1.66
C TRP A 16 -4.09 -1.83 1.76
N TRP A 17 -3.38 -0.73 2.03
CA TRP A 17 -1.94 -0.70 2.16
C TRP A 17 -1.53 -0.02 3.45
N ALA A 18 -0.42 -0.45 4.03
CA ALA A 18 0.20 0.21 5.17
C ALA A 18 1.72 0.15 5.10
N LEU A 19 2.35 1.28 5.43
CA LEU A 19 3.77 1.35 5.75
C LEU A 19 3.92 1.34 7.27
N ALA A 20 4.59 0.33 7.81
CA ALA A 20 4.70 0.10 9.24
C ALA A 20 6.11 -0.34 9.63
N ARG A 21 6.49 -0.06 10.88
CA ARG A 21 7.78 -0.46 11.43
C ARG A 21 7.61 -1.78 12.20
N ASP A 22 8.35 -2.82 11.82
CA ASP A 22 8.33 -4.11 12.53
C ASP A 22 8.96 -3.98 13.93
N SER A 23 8.81 -5.01 14.75
CA SER A 23 9.40 -5.06 16.11
C SER A 23 10.94 -4.93 16.12
N ALA A 24 11.61 -5.25 15.00
CA ALA A 24 13.05 -5.06 14.81
C ALA A 24 13.41 -3.65 14.31
N GLY A 25 12.43 -2.75 14.20
CA GLY A 25 12.68 -1.37 13.78
C GLY A 25 12.85 -1.19 12.27
N ARG A 26 12.44 -2.14 11.42
CA ARG A 26 12.52 -2.04 9.96
C ARG A 26 11.19 -1.64 9.35
N TRP A 27 11.23 -0.82 8.31
CA TRP A 27 10.03 -0.45 7.55
C TRP A 27 9.58 -1.59 6.64
N ARG A 28 8.27 -1.83 6.63
CA ARG A 28 7.60 -2.89 5.88
C ARG A 28 6.34 -2.33 5.22
N LEU A 29 6.11 -2.77 3.99
CA LEU A 29 4.89 -2.50 3.25
C LEU A 29 3.96 -3.71 3.39
N VAL A 30 2.73 -3.48 3.83
CA VAL A 30 1.70 -4.50 4.02
C VAL A 30 0.53 -4.19 3.11
N GLU A 31 0.13 -5.16 2.30
CA GLU A 31 -1.09 -5.11 1.48
C GLU A 31 -2.15 -6.03 2.08
N ALA A 32 -3.43 -5.69 1.96
CA ALA A 32 -4.55 -6.56 2.30
C ALA A 32 -5.80 -6.21 1.49
N ALA A 33 -6.68 -7.19 1.24
CA ALA A 33 -7.93 -6.96 0.52
C ALA A 33 -8.98 -6.19 1.36
N SER A 34 -8.85 -6.22 2.69
CA SER A 34 -9.78 -5.58 3.61
C SER A 34 -9.04 -4.83 4.72
N GLN A 35 -9.71 -3.84 5.32
CA GLN A 35 -9.16 -3.10 6.46
C GLN A 35 -8.93 -4.02 7.67
N ALA A 36 -9.79 -5.01 7.88
CA ALA A 36 -9.66 -5.98 8.98
C ALA A 36 -8.42 -6.87 8.80
N ASP A 37 -8.19 -7.35 7.57
CA ASP A 37 -7.00 -8.13 7.24
C ASP A 37 -5.72 -7.30 7.37
N LEU A 38 -5.77 -6.02 6.99
CA LEU A 38 -4.65 -5.10 7.18
C LEU A 38 -4.32 -4.94 8.67
N GLY A 39 -5.34 -4.77 9.52
CA GLY A 39 -5.19 -4.69 10.98
C GLY A 39 -4.56 -5.95 11.57
N ARG A 40 -5.03 -7.14 11.18
CA ARG A 40 -4.45 -8.41 11.63
C ARG A 40 -2.97 -8.53 11.24
N ARG A 41 -2.63 -8.24 9.98
CA ARG A 41 -1.24 -8.30 9.48
C ARG A 41 -0.33 -7.30 10.21
N LEU A 42 -0.82 -6.12 10.55
CA LEU A 42 -0.06 -5.12 11.32
C LEU A 42 0.18 -5.57 12.76
N THR A 43 -0.78 -6.25 13.37
CA THR A 43 -0.62 -6.88 14.70
C THR A 43 0.41 -8.01 14.65
N GLU A 44 0.33 -8.91 13.66
CA GLU A 44 1.31 -9.98 13.44
C GLU A 44 2.73 -9.43 13.20
N LEU A 45 2.83 -8.27 12.54
CA LEU A 45 4.09 -7.58 12.29
C LEU A 45 4.71 -6.97 13.56
N GLY A 46 3.95 -6.84 14.65
CA GLY A 46 4.36 -6.12 15.85
C GLY A 46 4.47 -4.62 15.64
N ALA A 47 3.74 -4.06 14.66
CA ALA A 47 3.77 -2.64 14.34
C ALA A 47 3.22 -1.76 15.49
N TYR A 48 2.30 -2.33 16.26
CA TYR A 48 1.79 -1.80 17.52
C TYR A 48 2.63 -2.35 18.67
N GLY A 49 3.88 -1.91 18.79
CA GLY A 49 4.68 -2.28 19.97
C GLY A 49 4.04 -1.74 21.25
N ASP A 50 3.56 -2.64 22.13
CA ASP A 50 2.98 -2.49 23.49
C ASP A 50 1.86 -1.44 23.71
N ALA A 51 1.80 -0.38 22.93
CA ALA A 51 0.77 0.63 22.96
C ALA A 51 -0.38 0.23 22.02
N ALA A 52 -1.46 -0.24 22.62
CA ALA A 52 -2.79 -0.35 21.99
C ALA A 52 -3.17 0.98 21.30
N PRO A 53 -3.94 0.94 20.19
CA PRO A 53 -4.06 2.08 19.28
C PRO A 53 -4.98 3.17 19.84
N PRO A 54 -4.52 4.44 19.97
CA PRO A 54 -5.43 5.55 20.00
C PRO A 54 -5.92 5.80 18.56
N GLY A 55 -7.23 6.03 18.43
CA GLY A 55 -8.01 6.20 17.21
C GLY A 55 -7.24 6.59 15.94
N PHE A 56 -7.47 5.81 14.89
CA PHE A 56 -6.94 6.00 13.53
C PHE A 56 -7.23 7.43 13.02
N ALA A 57 -6.30 8.34 13.27
CA ALA A 57 -6.24 9.61 12.56
C ALA A 57 -5.86 9.33 11.11
N ALA A 58 -6.73 9.70 10.17
CA ALA A 58 -6.49 9.57 8.74
C ALA A 58 -5.20 10.35 8.37
N PRO A 59 -4.15 9.70 7.84
CA PRO A 59 -2.95 10.42 7.45
C PRO A 59 -3.17 11.16 6.13
N SER A 60 -2.79 12.44 6.12
CA SER A 60 -2.81 13.32 4.94
C SER A 60 -1.87 12.83 3.83
N ARG A 61 -2.34 12.99 2.58
CA ARG A 61 -1.74 12.55 1.31
C ARG A 61 -0.35 13.15 1.04
N PRO A 62 0.69 12.34 0.74
CA PRO A 62 1.82 12.77 -0.08
C PRO A 62 1.36 12.86 -1.54
N ALA A 63 1.75 13.93 -2.25
CA ALA A 63 1.41 14.12 -3.66
C ALA A 63 1.88 12.93 -4.51
N ASP A 64 0.97 12.35 -5.30
CA ASP A 64 1.29 11.26 -6.22
C ASP A 64 2.35 11.71 -7.24
N PRO A 65 3.47 10.98 -7.42
CA PRO A 65 4.26 11.10 -8.63
C PRO A 65 3.43 10.57 -9.81
N PRO A 66 3.49 11.18 -11.00
CA PRO A 66 2.70 10.76 -12.15
C PRO A 66 3.09 9.32 -12.54
N LEU A 67 2.11 8.41 -12.49
CA LEU A 67 2.23 7.07 -13.05
C LEU A 67 2.46 7.20 -14.55
N ARG A 68 3.63 6.76 -15.03
CA ARG A 68 3.89 6.66 -16.47
C ARG A 68 2.94 5.60 -17.05
N PRO A 69 2.20 5.88 -18.12
CA PRO A 69 1.39 4.87 -18.80
C PRO A 69 2.29 3.73 -19.25
N ILE A 70 1.92 2.50 -18.91
CA ILE A 70 2.49 1.30 -19.53
C ILE A 70 2.11 1.39 -21.01
N ALA A 71 3.09 1.65 -21.86
CA ALA A 71 2.89 1.70 -23.30
C ALA A 71 2.21 0.40 -23.75
N ALA A 72 1.04 0.53 -24.37
CA ALA A 72 0.37 -0.58 -25.03
C ALA A 72 1.37 -1.29 -25.94
N ARG A 73 1.52 -2.61 -25.78
CA ARG A 73 2.27 -3.43 -26.72
C ARG A 73 1.64 -3.25 -28.10
N ASN A 74 2.37 -2.56 -28.98
CA ASN A 74 2.08 -2.38 -30.38
C ASN A 74 1.97 -3.77 -31.07
N PRO A 75 0.82 -4.18 -31.62
CA PRO A 75 0.81 -5.27 -32.59
C PRO A 75 1.36 -4.73 -33.91
N SER A 76 2.61 -5.05 -34.23
CA SER A 76 3.22 -4.69 -35.52
C SER A 76 2.37 -5.18 -36.70
N PRO A 77 2.30 -4.42 -37.81
CA PRO A 77 1.43 -4.72 -38.94
C PRO A 77 2.05 -5.83 -39.78
N ARG A 78 1.31 -6.93 -40.03
CA ARG A 78 1.73 -7.93 -41.01
C ARG A 78 1.18 -7.53 -42.38
N HIS A 79 2.11 -7.34 -43.31
CA HIS A 79 1.92 -6.90 -44.69
C HIS A 79 0.88 -7.73 -45.46
N HIS A 80 -0.02 -7.05 -46.17
CA HIS A 80 -0.69 -7.60 -47.35
C HIS A 80 0.32 -7.67 -48.50
N TYR A 81 0.51 -8.85 -49.08
CA TYR A 81 1.00 -9.02 -50.44
C TYR A 81 0.22 -10.16 -51.10
N HIS A 82 -0.22 -9.88 -52.34
CA HIS A 82 -0.93 -10.69 -53.33
C HIS A 82 -2.45 -10.78 -53.21
#